data_AF-A0AAQ3LUF0-F1
#
_entry.id   AF-A0AAQ3LUF0-F1
#
_cell.length_a   1.000
_cell.length_b   1.000
_cell.length_c   1.000
_cell.angle_alpha   90.00
_cell.angle_beta   90.00
_cell.angle_gamma   90.00
#
_symmetry.space_group_name_H-M   'P 1'
#
loop_
_entity.id
_entity.type
_entity.pdbx_description
1 polymer ?
#
loop_
_entity_poly.entity_id
_entity_poly.type
_entity_poly.pdbx_seq_one_letter_code
_entity_poly.pdbx_strand_id
1 'polypeptide(L)' 'MNLKPQTLMVAIQCVAARTRELDAQLQNDDPQNAAELEQLLVGYDLAADDLKNAYEQALGQYSGLPPYDRLIEDPVS' A
#
# COMPACT_ATOMS: atom_id res chain seq x y z
N MET A 1 10.03 -3.56 -15.72
CA MET A 1 11.21 -3.52 -14.83
C MET A 1 11.03 -4.65 -13.81
N ASN A 2 12.03 -5.49 -13.56
CA ASN A 2 11.89 -6.55 -12.55
C ASN A 2 12.44 -6.07 -11.21
N LEU A 3 11.57 -5.94 -10.21
CA LEU A 3 11.93 -5.60 -8.84
C LEU A 3 12.16 -6.87 -8.02
N LYS A 4 13.06 -6.80 -7.03
CA LYS A 4 13.25 -7.90 -6.08
C LYS A 4 11.99 -8.06 -5.21
N PRO A 5 11.59 -9.29 -4.83
CA PRO A 5 10.43 -9.49 -3.97
C PRO A 5 10.47 -8.69 -2.67
N GLN A 6 11.65 -8.55 -2.06
CA GLN A 6 11.83 -7.74 -0.86
C GLN A 6 11.56 -6.25 -1.10
N THR A 7 11.90 -5.73 -2.28
CA THR A 7 11.57 -4.35 -2.66
C THR A 7 10.06 -4.17 -2.82
N LEU A 8 9.37 -5.16 -3.38
CA LEU A 8 7.90 -5.15 -3.48
C LEU A 8 7.26 -5.16 -2.09
N MET A 9 7.73 -6.01 -1.17
CA MET A 9 7.21 -6.08 0.20
C MET A 9 7.31 -4.72 0.91
N VAL A 10 8.49 -4.08 0.84
CA VAL A 10 8.71 -2.76 1.45
C VAL A 10 7.83 -1.70 0.80
N ALA A 11 7.72 -1.68 -0.53
CA ALA A 11 6.87 -0.73 -1.24
C ALA A 11 5.40 -0.88 -0.83
N ILE A 12 4.88 -2.12 -0.80
CA ILE A 12 3.50 -2.42 -0.39
C ILE A 12 3.24 -1.91 1.03
N GLN A 13 4.13 -2.24 1.97
CA GLN A 13 3.99 -1.83 3.37
C GLN A 13 4.02 -0.31 3.54
N CYS A 14 4.92 0.38 2.83
CA CYS A 14 5.01 1.84 2.89
C CYS A 14 3.78 2.53 2.28
N VAL A 15 3.28 2.06 1.14
CA VAL A 15 2.06 2.61 0.54
C VAL A 15 0.87 2.38 1.48
N ALA A 16 0.67 1.15 1.97
CA ALA A 16 -0.43 0.84 2.88
C ALA A 16 -0.39 1.63 4.19
N ALA A 17 0.80 1.83 4.77
CA ALA A 17 0.96 2.67 5.96
C ALA A 17 0.60 4.13 5.67
N ARG A 18 1.10 4.67 4.54
CA ARG A 18 0.86 6.08 4.22
C ARG A 18 -0.58 6.36 3.81
N THR A 19 -1.25 5.43 3.12
CA THR A 19 -2.69 5.50 2.84
C THR A 19 -3.47 5.66 4.14
N ARG A 20 -3.22 4.79 5.14
CA ARG A 20 -3.90 4.88 6.45
C ARG A 20 -3.62 6.19 7.19
N GLU A 21 -2.40 6.69 7.14
CA GLU A 21 -2.05 7.99 7.75
C GLU A 21 -2.80 9.17 7.11
N LEU A 22 -3.03 9.12 5.80
CA LEU A 22 -3.78 10.14 5.06
C LEU A 22 -5.29 10.00 5.29
N ASP A 23 -5.82 8.77 5.32
CA ASP A 23 -7.21 8.51 5.69
C ASP A 23 -7.54 9.02 7.09
N ALA A 24 -6.64 8.77 8.06
CA ALA A 24 -6.79 9.30 9.41
C ALA A 24 -6.74 10.85 9.45
N GLN A 25 -5.95 11.48 8.57
CA GLN A 25 -5.93 12.94 8.44
C GLN A 25 -7.25 13.50 7.92
N LEU A 26 -7.88 12.82 6.96
CA LEU A 26 -9.18 13.18 6.39
C LEU A 26 -10.34 13.01 7.37
N GLN A 27 -10.19 12.17 8.39
CA GLN A 27 -11.21 11.94 9.42
C GLN A 27 -11.24 13.00 10.53
N ASN A 28 -10.32 13.97 10.53
CA ASN A 28 -10.34 15.08 11.50
C ASN A 28 -11.52 16.05 11.22
N ASP A 29 -11.92 16.82 12.24
CA ASP A 29 -13.10 17.73 12.16
C ASP A 29 -13.00 18.83 11.08
N ASP A 30 -11.78 19.23 10.70
CA ASP A 30 -11.52 20.20 9.62
C ASP A 30 -10.21 19.85 8.88
N PRO A 31 -10.26 18.89 7.93
CA PRO A 31 -9.07 18.42 7.24
C PRO A 31 -8.61 19.45 6.22
N GLN A 32 -7.42 20.02 6.44
CA GLN A 32 -6.78 20.91 5.48
C GLN A 32 -6.45 20.15 4.18
N ASN A 33 -6.77 20.77 3.04
CA ASN A 33 -6.50 20.23 1.69
C ASN A 33 -7.14 18.86 1.43
N ALA A 34 -8.36 18.63 1.95
CA ALA A 34 -9.05 17.35 1.83
C ALA A 34 -9.18 16.87 0.38
N ALA A 35 -9.52 17.76 -0.55
CA ALA A 35 -9.66 17.43 -1.96
C ALA A 35 -8.35 16.97 -2.60
N GLU A 36 -7.23 17.61 -2.27
CA GLU A 36 -5.90 17.22 -2.74
C GLU A 36 -5.45 15.88 -2.14
N LEU A 37 -5.79 15.62 -0.87
CA LEU A 37 -5.50 14.35 -0.20
C LEU A 37 -6.31 13.20 -0.80
N GLU A 38 -7.60 13.39 -1.08
CA GLU A 38 -8.44 12.39 -1.77
C GLU A 38 -7.89 12.06 -3.17
N GLN A 39 -7.46 13.07 -3.93
CA GLN A 39 -6.82 12.85 -5.23
C GLN A 39 -5.50 12.06 -5.12
N LEU A 40 -4.70 12.35 -4.10
CA LEU A 40 -3.46 11.62 -3.83
C LEU A 40 -3.74 10.16 -3.46
N LEU A 41 -4.76 9.91 -2.64
CA LEU A 41 -5.18 8.58 -2.21
C LEU A 41 -5.62 7.72 -3.40
N VAL A 42 -6.36 8.27 -4.37
CA VAL A 42 -6.69 7.55 -5.61
C VAL A 42 -5.42 7.10 -6.34
N GLY A 43 -4.37 7.95 -6.37
CA GLY A 43 -3.08 7.55 -6.94
C GLY A 43 -2.37 6.44 -6.16
N TYR A 44 -2.55 6.41 -4.84
CA TYR A 44 -1.97 5.39 -3.98
C TYR A 44 -2.68 4.04 -4.13
N ASP A 45 -4.00 4.04 -4.28
CA ASP A 45 -4.78 2.83 -4.54
C ASP A 45 -4.36 2.19 -5.87
N LEU A 46 -4.22 2.99 -6.92
CA LEU A 46 -3.73 2.53 -8.23
C LEU A 46 -2.32 1.95 -8.14
N ALA A 47 -1.43 2.57 -7.37
CA ALA A 47 -0.08 2.05 -7.14
C ALA A 47 -0.10 0.75 -6.31
N ALA A 48 -0.97 0.65 -5.31
CA ALA A 48 -1.12 -0.53 -4.48
C ALA A 48 -1.63 -1.74 -5.30
N ASP A 49 -2.56 -1.51 -6.22
CA ASP A 49 -3.05 -2.55 -7.14
C ASP A 49 -1.94 -3.08 -8.07
N ASP A 50 -1.13 -2.19 -8.65
CA ASP A 50 -0.01 -2.61 -9.51
C ASP A 50 1.07 -3.38 -8.71
N LEU A 51 1.38 -2.91 -7.50
CA LEU A 51 2.29 -3.60 -6.59
C LEU A 51 1.76 -4.97 -6.16
N LYS A 52 0.45 -5.10 -5.92
CA LYS A 52 -0.20 -6.38 -5.61
C LYS A 52 -0.04 -7.36 -6.75
N ASN A 53 -0.37 -6.95 -7.98
CA ASN A 53 -0.24 -7.80 -9.16
C ASN A 53 1.22 -8.28 -9.37
N ALA A 54 2.20 -7.38 -9.19
CA ALA A 54 3.60 -7.74 -9.28
C ALA A 54 4.04 -8.71 -8.17
N TYR A 55 3.52 -8.54 -6.95
CA TYR A 55 3.81 -9.41 -5.82
C TYR A 55 3.17 -10.80 -5.96
N GLU A 56 1.96 -10.90 -6.49
CA GLU A 56 1.30 -12.18 -6.78
C GLU A 56 2.08 -12.99 -7.82
N GLN A 57 2.65 -12.33 -8.84
CA GLN A 57 3.57 -12.98 -9.77
C GLN A 57 4.85 -13.47 -9.06
N ALA A 58 5.38 -12.69 -8.11
CA ALA A 58 6.54 -13.08 -7.33
C ALA A 58 6.24 -14.27 -6.40
N LEU A 59 5.04 -14.39 -5.84
CA LEU A 59 4.60 -15.54 -5.04
C LEU A 59 4.64 -16.86 -5.84
N GLY A 60 4.36 -16.80 -7.15
CA GLY A 60 4.47 -17.96 -8.03
C GLY A 60 5.91 -18.37 -8.37
N GLN A 61 6.89 -17.48 -8.16
CA GLN A 61 8.29 -17.69 -8.55
C GLN A 61 9.24 -17.91 -7.36
N TYR A 62 8.91 -17.37 -6.19
CA TYR A 62 9.76 -17.38 -5.00
C TYR A 62 9.02 -18.02 -3.82
N SER A 63 9.67 -18.96 -3.15
CA SER A 63 9.13 -19.58 -1.93
C SER A 63 9.45 -18.75 -0.68
N GLY A 64 8.66 -18.96 0.38
CA GLY A 64 8.88 -18.34 1.70
C GLY A 64 8.44 -16.88 1.82
N LEU A 65 7.81 -16.32 0.80
CA LEU A 65 7.16 -15.01 0.86
C LEU A 65 5.82 -15.09 1.63
N PRO A 66 5.49 -14.10 2.47
CA PRO A 66 4.19 -14.05 3.16
C PRO A 66 3.04 -13.77 2.16
N PRO A 67 1.79 -14.14 2.49
CA PRO A 67 0.63 -13.73 1.71
C PRO A 67 0.48 -12.21 1.69
N TYR A 68 -0.09 -11.65 0.61
CA TYR A 68 -0.26 -10.21 0.43
C TYR A 68 -1.01 -9.56 1.59
N ASP A 69 -2.08 -10.19 2.08
CA ASP A 69 -2.92 -9.64 3.16
C ASP A 69 -2.13 -9.37 4.45
N ARG A 70 -1.08 -10.16 4.73
CA ARG A 70 -0.20 -9.92 5.89
C ARG A 70 0.72 -8.71 5.73
N LEU A 71 0.93 -8.23 4.51
CA LEU A 71 1.76 -7.04 4.25
C LEU A 71 0.99 -5.74 4.46
N ILE A 72 -0.33 -5.76 4.27
CA ILE A 72 -1.20 -4.59 4.37
C ILE A 72 -2.01 -4.54 5.67
N GLU A 73 -1.94 -5.59 6.49
CA GLU A 73 -2.58 -5.66 7.79
C GLU A 73 -2.19 -4.46 8.66
N ASP A 74 -3.19 -3.83 9.29
CA ASP A 74 -2.94 -2.72 10.19
C ASP A 74 -2.38 -3.26 11.51
N PRO A 75 -1.14 -2.91 11.91
CA PRO A 75 -0.55 -3.38 13.16
C PRO A 75 -1.28 -2.89 14.43
N VAL A 76 -2.24 -1.98 14.32
CA VAL A 76 -3.03 -1.44 15.45
C VAL A 76 -4.44 -2.07 15.53
N SER A 77 -4.76 -3.03 14.64
CA SER A 77 -6.03 -3.80 14.66
C SER A 77 -6.04 -4.98 15.65
#